data_AF-T0US78-F1
#
_entry.id   AF-T0US78-F1
#
_cell.length_a   1.000
_cell.length_b   1.000
_cell.length_c   1.000
_cell.angle_alpha   90.00
_cell.angle_beta   90.00
_cell.angle_gamma   90.00
#
_symmetry.space_group_name_H-M   'P 1'
#
loop_
_entity.id
_entity.type
_entity.pdbx_description
1 polymer ?
#
loop_
_entity_poly.entity_id
_entity_poly.type
_entity_poly.pdbx_seq_one_letter_code
_entity_poly.pdbx_strand_id
1 'polypeptide(L)'
;MMKEKRDSRICLFALLLSVFTLGFGFSVDTSKQSLAVSSQVVQADENNGILAFNGQKQFVMEEKDQLGRAHSAHIQLQDKDEPKNKRPGKIKYDPVGWHNYKFYYGDGKSKSWLMNRGHLIGYQFWVSMMKARI
;
A
#
# COMPACT_ATOMS: atom_id res chain seq x y z
N MET A 1 51.89 -12.83 34.49
CA MET A 1 51.85 -11.37 34.24
C MET A 1 51.46 -11.21 32.77
N MET A 2 50.32 -10.70 32.29
CA MET A 2 49.25 -9.86 32.82
C MET A 2 47.95 -10.28 32.08
N LYS A 3 47.01 -11.00 32.71
CA LYS A 3 45.75 -11.41 32.05
C LYS A 3 44.50 -10.83 32.70
N GLU A 4 44.67 -10.13 33.81
CA GLU A 4 43.58 -9.65 34.67
C GLU A 4 43.03 -8.27 34.26
N LYS A 5 43.83 -7.48 33.52
CA LYS A 5 43.51 -6.05 33.23
C LYS A 5 42.50 -5.84 32.09
N ARG A 6 42.24 -6.86 31.27
CA ARG A 6 41.31 -6.78 30.12
C ARG A 6 39.88 -7.16 30.49
N ASP A 7 39.72 -8.13 31.40
CA ASP A 7 38.42 -8.60 31.87
C ASP A 7 37.75 -7.57 32.80
N SER A 8 38.54 -6.81 33.56
CA SER A 8 38.06 -5.70 34.40
C SER A 8 37.43 -4.56 33.58
N ARG A 9 37.96 -4.24 32.40
CA ARG A 9 37.40 -3.18 31.54
C ARG A 9 36.07 -3.61 30.91
N ILE A 10 35.99 -4.87 30.47
CA ILE A 10 34.76 -5.45 29.90
C ILE A 10 33.66 -5.52 30.97
N CYS A 11 34.03 -5.88 32.20
CA CYS A 11 33.10 -5.90 33.33
C CYS A 11 32.61 -4.49 33.69
N LEU A 12 33.49 -3.47 33.63
CA LEU A 12 33.11 -2.07 33.87
C LEU A 12 32.12 -1.53 32.82
N PHE A 13 32.31 -1.89 31.53
CA PHE A 13 31.37 -1.52 30.46
C PHE A 13 30.02 -2.25 30.58
N ALA A 14 30.02 -3.52 30.99
CA ALA A 14 28.79 -4.27 31.24
C ALA A 14 27.99 -3.69 32.42
N LEU A 15 28.68 -3.23 33.46
CA LEU A 15 28.05 -2.58 34.62
C LEU A 15 27.44 -1.21 34.25
N LEU A 16 28.12 -0.43 33.40
CA LEU A 16 27.58 0.84 32.88
C LEU A 16 26.34 0.65 32.01
N LEU A 17 26.31 -0.39 31.16
CA LEU A 17 25.13 -0.75 30.36
C LEU A 17 23.95 -1.24 31.23
N SER A 18 24.24 -1.98 32.31
CA SER A 18 23.23 -2.44 33.27
C SER A 18 22.59 -1.30 34.08
N VAL A 19 23.33 -0.22 34.36
CA VAL A 19 22.78 0.94 35.06
C VAL A 19 21.94 1.81 34.10
N PHE A 20 22.30 1.84 32.82
CA PHE A 20 21.56 2.58 31.80
C PHE A 20 20.15 2.03 31.54
N THR A 21 19.95 0.71 31.66
CA THR A 21 18.61 0.08 31.48
C THR A 21 17.69 0.26 32.70
N LEU A 22 18.23 0.54 33.88
CA LEU A 22 17.44 0.82 35.09
C LEU A 22 17.09 2.31 35.26
N GLY A 23 17.77 3.21 34.54
CA GLY A 23 17.58 4.67 34.61
C GLY A 23 16.56 5.25 33.62
N PHE A 24 16.12 4.50 32.61
CA PHE A 24 15.08 4.93 31.67
C PHE A 24 13.79 4.14 31.92
N GLY A 25 13.05 4.56 32.95
CA GLY A 25 11.65 4.25 33.08
C GLY A 25 10.87 4.93 31.96
N PHE A 26 10.75 4.29 30.80
CA PHE A 26 9.72 4.66 29.82
C PHE A 26 8.37 4.24 30.39
N SER A 27 7.74 5.17 31.11
CA SER A 27 6.31 5.08 31.38
C SER A 27 5.60 5.30 30.05
N VAL A 28 5.18 4.20 29.40
CA VAL A 28 4.20 4.27 28.32
C VAL A 28 2.86 4.55 28.99
N ASP A 29 2.60 5.82 29.25
CA ASP A 29 1.26 6.26 29.54
C ASP A 29 0.41 6.01 28.30
N THR A 30 -0.41 4.96 28.37
CA THR A 30 -1.60 4.81 27.52
C THR A 30 -2.62 5.86 27.97
N SER A 31 -2.27 7.12 27.74
CA SER A 31 -3.21 8.22 27.69
C SER A 31 -4.06 7.96 26.45
N LYS A 32 -5.31 7.58 26.68
CA LYS A 32 -6.38 7.62 25.67
C LYS A 32 -6.56 9.08 25.26
N GLN A 33 -5.68 9.57 24.41
CA GLN A 33 -5.88 10.81 23.71
C GLN A 33 -6.93 10.49 22.64
N SER A 34 -8.20 10.67 23.01
CA SER A 34 -9.23 10.96 22.02
C SER A 34 -8.78 12.21 21.30
N LEU A 35 -8.02 12.02 20.22
CA LEU A 35 -7.95 12.99 19.15
C LEU A 35 -9.40 13.20 18.76
N ALA A 36 -9.98 14.29 19.27
CA ALA A 36 -11.04 14.97 18.58
C ALA A 36 -10.46 15.27 17.20
N VAL A 37 -10.70 14.35 16.26
CA VAL A 37 -10.49 14.58 14.85
C VAL A 37 -11.36 15.80 14.56
N SER A 38 -10.73 16.96 14.56
CA SER A 38 -11.32 18.17 14.04
C SER A 38 -11.80 17.81 12.64
N SER A 39 -13.10 17.86 12.43
CA SER A 39 -13.74 17.71 11.13
C SER A 39 -13.37 18.88 10.22
N GLN A 40 -12.08 19.10 10.00
CA GLN A 40 -11.60 19.82 8.83
C GLN A 40 -11.59 18.78 7.71
N VAL A 41 -12.80 18.46 7.23
CA VAL A 41 -12.96 18.04 5.84
C VAL A 41 -12.48 19.25 5.06
N VAL A 42 -11.18 19.25 4.76
CA VAL A 42 -10.55 20.20 3.84
C VAL A 42 -11.46 20.25 2.63
N GLN A 43 -12.02 21.42 2.35
CA GLN A 43 -12.79 21.60 1.12
C GLN A 43 -11.91 21.12 -0.02
N ALA A 44 -12.40 20.12 -0.75
CA ALA A 44 -11.73 19.66 -1.96
C ALA A 44 -11.73 20.86 -2.91
N ASP A 45 -10.60 21.55 -3.00
CA ASP A 45 -10.35 22.63 -3.95
C ASP A 45 -10.80 22.17 -5.34
N GLU A 46 -11.73 22.91 -5.94
CA GLU A 46 -12.38 22.58 -7.21
C GLU A 46 -11.39 22.51 -8.41
N ASN A 47 -10.09 22.78 -8.19
CA ASN A 47 -9.04 22.86 -9.23
C ASN A 47 -7.87 21.86 -9.09
N ASN A 48 -7.89 20.93 -8.13
CA ASN A 48 -6.70 20.12 -7.83
C ASN A 48 -6.67 18.70 -8.44
N GLY A 49 -7.51 18.40 -9.43
CA GLY A 49 -7.53 17.07 -10.07
C GLY A 49 -8.06 15.94 -9.17
N ILE A 50 -8.78 16.31 -8.10
CA ILE A 50 -9.41 15.41 -7.14
C ILE A 50 -10.92 15.44 -7.36
N LEU A 51 -11.59 14.28 -7.22
CA LEU A 51 -13.05 14.20 -7.31
C LEU A 51 -13.71 15.03 -6.19
N ALA A 52 -14.75 15.80 -6.55
CA ALA A 52 -15.51 16.60 -5.59
C ALA A 52 -16.02 15.73 -4.45
N PHE A 53 -15.76 16.12 -3.20
CA PHE A 53 -16.13 15.30 -2.05
C PHE A 53 -17.64 15.32 -1.81
N ASN A 54 -18.31 14.18 -2.01
CA ASN A 54 -19.75 14.01 -1.74
C ASN A 54 -20.04 13.10 -0.54
N GLY A 55 -19.02 12.68 0.22
CA GLY A 55 -19.14 11.76 1.35
C GLY A 55 -19.51 10.30 0.99
N GLN A 56 -19.64 9.98 -0.30
CA GLN A 56 -19.96 8.65 -0.80
C GLN A 56 -18.81 8.10 -1.66
N LYS A 57 -18.87 6.80 -1.95
CA LYS A 57 -17.93 6.15 -2.86
C LYS A 57 -18.16 6.66 -4.29
N GLN A 58 -17.13 7.20 -4.91
CA GLN A 58 -17.16 7.65 -6.31
C GLN A 58 -16.11 6.93 -7.13
N PHE A 59 -16.42 6.68 -8.40
CA PHE A 59 -15.50 6.10 -9.35
C PHE A 59 -15.79 6.67 -10.73
N VAL A 60 -14.78 7.32 -11.30
CA VAL A 60 -14.85 7.94 -12.63
C VAL A 60 -13.74 7.34 -13.47
N MET A 61 -14.10 6.80 -14.63
CA MET A 61 -13.14 6.46 -15.66
C MET A 61 -13.37 7.38 -16.83
N GLU A 62 -12.28 7.85 -17.41
CA GLU A 62 -12.33 8.56 -18.67
C GLU A 62 -12.58 7.59 -19.83
N GLU A 63 -13.03 8.14 -20.95
CA GLU A 63 -13.15 7.36 -22.17
C GLU A 63 -11.79 6.85 -22.62
N LYS A 64 -11.81 5.74 -23.36
CA LYS A 64 -10.60 5.22 -23.98
C LYS A 64 -10.11 6.24 -25.01
N ASP A 65 -8.80 6.27 -25.22
CA ASP A 65 -8.25 7.11 -26.27
C ASP A 65 -8.66 6.62 -27.68
N GLN A 66 -8.24 7.35 -28.71
CA GLN A 66 -8.52 7.01 -30.11
C GLN A 66 -7.98 5.63 -30.53
N LEU A 67 -7.02 5.09 -29.78
CA LEU A 67 -6.44 3.76 -29.99
C LEU A 67 -7.13 2.69 -29.14
N GLY A 68 -8.12 3.05 -28.31
CA GLY A 68 -8.82 2.15 -27.41
C GLY A 68 -8.05 1.81 -26.12
N ARG A 69 -6.93 2.49 -25.84
CA ARG A 69 -6.13 2.29 -24.63
C ARG A 69 -6.85 2.92 -23.43
N ALA A 70 -6.66 2.33 -22.26
CA ALA A 70 -7.17 2.89 -21.01
C ALA A 70 -6.38 4.16 -20.68
N HIS A 71 -7.08 5.26 -20.37
CA HIS A 71 -6.48 6.58 -20.22
C HIS A 71 -6.34 6.99 -18.74
N SER A 72 -7.44 7.36 -18.08
CA SER A 72 -7.44 7.76 -16.67
C SER A 72 -8.57 7.10 -15.87
N ALA A 73 -8.33 6.90 -14.57
CA ALA A 73 -9.30 6.41 -13.61
C ALA A 73 -9.09 7.09 -12.25
N HIS A 74 -10.17 7.61 -11.67
CA HIS A 74 -10.20 8.29 -10.38
C HIS A 74 -11.21 7.59 -9.46
N ILE A 75 -10.84 7.43 -8.19
CA ILE A 75 -11.71 6.83 -7.17
C ILE A 75 -11.66 7.66 -5.89
N GLN A 76 -12.81 7.79 -5.24
CA GLN A 76 -12.94 8.31 -3.89
C GLN A 76 -13.65 7.24 -3.05
N LEU A 77 -13.04 6.85 -1.94
CA LEU A 77 -13.56 5.80 -1.07
C LEU A 77 -13.16 6.08 0.39
N GLN A 78 -13.88 5.45 1.31
CA GLN A 78 -13.51 5.39 2.72
C GLN A 78 -13.12 3.95 3.08
N ASP A 79 -12.43 3.77 4.21
CA ASP A 79 -12.01 2.45 4.71
C ASP A 79 -13.18 1.46 4.83
N LYS A 80 -14.36 1.95 5.24
CA LYS A 80 -15.60 1.16 5.31
C LYS A 80 -16.04 0.57 3.95
N ASP A 81 -15.65 1.21 2.84
CA ASP A 81 -16.02 0.83 1.48
C ASP A 81 -14.99 -0.12 0.85
N GLU A 82 -13.95 -0.49 1.62
CA GLU A 82 -13.00 -1.48 1.19
C GLU A 82 -13.67 -2.87 1.05
N PRO A 83 -13.34 -3.59 -0.02
CA PRO A 83 -13.73 -4.97 -0.20
C PRO A 83 -13.12 -5.87 0.86
N LYS A 84 -14.00 -6.62 1.52
CA LYS A 84 -13.60 -7.68 2.46
C LYS A 84 -13.51 -9.06 1.78
N ASN A 85 -14.03 -9.16 0.56
CA ASN A 85 -14.04 -10.40 -0.21
C ASN A 85 -12.71 -10.62 -0.95
N LYS A 86 -12.28 -11.87 -1.01
CA LYS A 86 -11.11 -12.26 -1.81
C LYS A 86 -11.36 -12.02 -3.30
N ARG A 87 -10.27 -11.75 -4.00
CA ARG A 87 -10.27 -11.52 -5.43
C ARG A 87 -10.88 -12.67 -6.23
N PRO A 88 -11.93 -12.43 -7.05
CA PRO A 88 -12.37 -13.42 -8.02
C PRO A 88 -11.21 -13.63 -8.99
N GLY A 89 -10.87 -14.90 -9.26
CA GLY A 89 -9.59 -15.36 -9.78
C GLY A 89 -8.89 -14.49 -10.85
N LYS A 90 -8.72 -15.03 -12.06
CA LYS A 90 -7.95 -14.34 -13.11
C LYS A 90 -8.82 -13.29 -13.80
N ILE A 91 -8.26 -12.11 -14.08
CA ILE A 91 -8.89 -11.10 -14.94
C ILE A 91 -9.11 -11.73 -16.32
N LYS A 92 -10.34 -11.64 -16.84
CA LYS A 92 -10.70 -12.20 -18.15
C LYS A 92 -10.53 -11.20 -19.29
N TYR A 93 -10.64 -9.91 -19.00
CA TYR A 93 -10.53 -8.85 -19.99
C TYR A 93 -9.09 -8.68 -20.50
N ASP A 94 -8.93 -8.65 -21.81
CA ASP A 94 -7.67 -8.39 -22.48
C ASP A 94 -7.66 -6.92 -22.95
N PRO A 95 -6.68 -6.10 -22.50
CA PRO A 95 -6.59 -4.71 -22.93
C PRO A 95 -6.20 -4.61 -24.40
N VAL A 96 -6.34 -3.41 -24.98
CA VAL A 96 -5.86 -3.16 -26.33
C VAL A 96 -4.37 -3.46 -26.45
N GLY A 97 -3.98 -4.10 -27.57
CA GLY A 97 -2.61 -4.50 -27.83
C GLY A 97 -2.16 -5.71 -27.01
N TRP A 98 -3.07 -6.43 -26.38
CA TRP A 98 -2.74 -7.62 -25.60
C TRP A 98 -2.19 -8.74 -26.50
N HIS A 99 -0.87 -8.86 -26.47
CA HIS A 99 -0.12 -10.02 -26.96
C HIS A 99 0.79 -10.47 -25.82
N ASN A 100 0.82 -11.78 -25.57
CA ASN A 100 1.61 -12.32 -24.47
C ASN A 100 2.49 -13.47 -24.96
N TYR A 101 3.77 -13.35 -24.67
CA TYR A 101 4.79 -14.30 -25.05
C TYR A 101 5.40 -14.91 -23.80
N LYS A 102 5.87 -16.14 -23.90
CA LYS A 102 6.64 -16.76 -22.81
C LYS A 102 8.11 -16.41 -23.00
N PHE A 103 8.66 -15.74 -22.01
CA PHE A 103 10.09 -15.46 -21.92
C PHE A 103 10.77 -16.59 -21.15
N TYR A 104 11.79 -17.19 -21.76
CA TYR A 104 12.62 -18.21 -21.12
C TYR A 104 13.81 -17.54 -20.43
N TYR A 105 14.15 -17.97 -19.23
CA TYR A 105 15.25 -17.39 -18.46
C TYR A 105 16.07 -18.47 -17.75
N GLY A 106 17.28 -18.12 -17.33
CA GLY A 106 18.22 -19.06 -16.71
C GLY A 106 18.79 -20.05 -17.73
N ASP A 107 18.70 -21.33 -17.43
CA ASP A 107 19.13 -22.44 -18.30
C ASP A 107 18.14 -22.75 -19.44
N GLY A 108 17.17 -21.88 -19.68
CA GLY A 108 16.13 -22.04 -20.69
C GLY A 108 14.97 -22.94 -20.28
N LYS A 109 14.98 -23.54 -19.07
CA LYS A 109 13.87 -24.39 -18.60
C LYS A 109 12.76 -23.60 -17.90
N SER A 110 13.14 -22.49 -17.27
CA SER A 110 12.21 -21.60 -16.57
C SER A 110 11.52 -20.66 -17.57
N LYS A 111 10.19 -20.49 -17.42
CA LYS A 111 9.38 -19.65 -18.30
C LYS A 111 8.45 -18.75 -17.50
N SER A 112 8.38 -17.49 -17.91
CA SER A 112 7.46 -16.49 -17.36
C SER A 112 6.72 -15.80 -18.50
N TRP A 113 5.52 -15.31 -18.22
CA TRP A 113 4.78 -14.46 -19.17
C TRP A 113 5.45 -13.09 -19.25
N LEU A 114 5.66 -12.59 -20.46
CA LEU A 114 6.28 -11.29 -20.68
C LEU A 114 5.38 -10.15 -20.20
N MET A 115 4.07 -10.28 -20.44
CA MET A 115 3.09 -9.25 -20.12
C MET A 115 2.09 -9.73 -19.07
N ASN A 116 1.63 -8.80 -18.23
CA ASN A 116 0.62 -9.07 -17.21
C ASN A 116 -0.58 -8.12 -17.35
N ARG A 117 -1.76 -8.57 -16.90
CA ARG A 117 -2.99 -7.76 -16.89
C ARG A 117 -3.05 -6.94 -15.60
N GLY A 118 -2.83 -5.63 -15.72
CA GLY A 118 -2.94 -4.68 -14.61
C GLY A 118 -4.32 -4.04 -14.52
N HIS A 119 -4.68 -3.57 -13.32
CA HIS A 119 -5.80 -2.63 -13.17
C HIS A 119 -5.24 -1.23 -13.01
N LEU A 120 -5.95 -0.20 -13.50
CA LEU A 120 -5.61 1.20 -13.21
C LEU A 120 -5.80 1.53 -11.73
N ILE A 121 -6.84 0.96 -11.11
CA ILE A 121 -7.10 1.05 -9.67
C ILE A 121 -6.98 -0.35 -9.07
N GLY A 122 -6.20 -0.46 -7.99
CA GLY A 122 -5.96 -1.72 -7.29
C GLY A 122 -7.27 -2.42 -6.90
N TYR A 123 -7.27 -3.76 -6.97
CA TYR A 123 -8.45 -4.55 -6.62
C TYR A 123 -8.99 -4.21 -5.23
N GLN A 124 -8.10 -3.97 -4.25
CA GLN A 124 -8.45 -3.59 -2.87
C GLN A 124 -9.31 -2.32 -2.78
N PHE A 125 -9.41 -1.53 -3.83
CA PHE A 125 -10.22 -0.31 -3.84
C PHE A 125 -11.53 -0.48 -4.64
N TRP A 126 -11.61 -1.48 -5.54
CA TRP A 126 -12.57 -1.46 -6.67
C TRP A 126 -13.49 -2.70 -6.86
N VAL A 127 -13.60 -3.59 -5.88
CA VAL A 127 -14.32 -4.88 -6.05
C VAL A 127 -15.81 -4.78 -6.35
N SER A 128 -16.48 -3.78 -5.79
CA SER A 128 -17.95 -3.71 -5.91
C SER A 128 -18.43 -3.31 -7.31
N MET A 129 -17.57 -2.74 -8.16
CA MET A 129 -17.99 -2.14 -9.43
C MET A 129 -17.60 -2.94 -10.69
N MET A 130 -16.73 -3.94 -10.57
CA MET A 130 -16.34 -4.80 -11.71
C MET A 130 -17.50 -5.58 -12.35
N LYS A 131 -18.61 -5.77 -11.64
CA LYS A 131 -19.74 -6.55 -12.16
C LYS A 131 -20.56 -5.80 -13.21
N ALA A 132 -20.33 -4.50 -13.42
CA ALA A 132 -21.24 -3.65 -14.18
C ALA A 132 -20.65 -2.96 -15.43
N ARG A 133 -19.34 -3.04 -15.72
CA ARG A 133 -18.71 -2.26 -16.82
C ARG A 133 -17.55 -2.94 -17.53
N ILE A 134 -17.58 -4.26 -17.65
CA ILE A 134 -16.68 -5.01 -18.54
C ILE A 134 -17.55 -5.80 -19.51
#